data_AF-A0A2V9NAV1-F1
#
_entry.id   AF-A0A2V9NAV1-F1
#
_cell.length_a   1.000
_cell.length_b   1.000
_cell.length_c   1.000
_cell.angle_alpha   90.00
_cell.angle_beta   90.00
_cell.angle_gamma   90.00
#
_symmetry.space_group_name_H-M   'P 1'
#
loop_
_entity.id
_entity.type
_entity.pdbx_description
1 polymer ?
#
loop_
_entity_poly.entity_id
_entity_poly.type
_entity_poly.pdbx_seq_one_letter_code
_entity_poly.pdbx_strand_id
1 'polypeptide(L)'
;MNGRNIYDLIQMAPGAVNVRGVVSENGANTVVNGLRENFNGFLINGSSNKGLSGGAVNQPIEDTVQEFQQLTLNMSAQYGNSAGSSTNIVTKAGTNSFHGSGWEFNRNDYFDANNFFNNHTDTPRQALRFNQFGGTFGGPILKDKLFFFLSYQDSRFRESAPPTTVTVESPQFRQAVISALPSSTAALLYGNFPATITGTPHTLEDGSVVDLNSYLSNEFGDSGLTDAAHYLCPDTVGTPLIAARMQSLLGVTAADVAALSSPTFTAAGPCSSIPGLQAGTFPRTGVPLLYDTVAINGSQNQTYTGSGNLFNGWELQGRIDYNFTSKDRLFVQLAWNRLTDKFGFPNTVSNSNGRG
;
A
#
# COMPACT_ATOMS: atom_id res chain seq x y z
N MET A 1 -6.80 -3.05 -21.24
CA MET A 1 -6.32 -3.68 -19.99
C MET A 1 -4.80 -3.55 -19.95
N ASN A 2 -4.29 -2.46 -19.39
CA ASN A 2 -2.85 -2.26 -19.30
C ASN A 2 -2.37 -2.91 -17.99
N GLY A 3 -1.48 -3.90 -18.07
CA GLY A 3 -0.98 -4.63 -16.91
C GLY A 3 -1.73 -5.92 -16.56
N ARG A 4 -2.66 -6.37 -17.42
CA ARG A 4 -3.46 -7.61 -17.26
C ARG A 4 -4.07 -7.70 -15.87
N ASN A 5 -5.19 -6.99 -15.70
CA ASN A 5 -6.03 -7.10 -14.53
C ASN A 5 -7.47 -7.33 -14.94
N ILE A 6 -8.01 -8.50 -14.61
CA ILE A 6 -9.39 -8.86 -14.92
C ILE A 6 -10.42 -7.85 -14.38
N TYR A 7 -10.14 -7.20 -13.24
CA TYR A 7 -11.03 -6.22 -12.66
C TYR A 7 -11.08 -4.89 -13.43
N ASP A 8 -10.15 -4.63 -14.35
CA ASP A 8 -10.26 -3.49 -15.27
C ASP A 8 -11.51 -3.62 -16.18
N LEU A 9 -12.03 -4.84 -16.37
CA LEU A 9 -13.25 -5.07 -17.15
C LEU A 9 -14.49 -4.44 -16.49
N ILE A 10 -14.47 -4.14 -15.19
CA ILE A 10 -15.55 -3.43 -14.49
C ILE A 10 -15.84 -2.09 -15.18
N GLN A 11 -14.80 -1.43 -15.70
CA GLN A 11 -14.90 -0.13 -16.36
C GLN A 11 -15.52 -0.20 -17.77
N MET A 12 -15.74 -1.39 -18.32
CA MET A 12 -16.43 -1.56 -19.59
C MET A 12 -17.95 -1.44 -19.45
N ALA A 13 -18.48 -1.55 -18.23
CA ALA A 13 -19.91 -1.39 -17.98
C ALA A 13 -20.32 0.10 -17.92
N PRO A 14 -21.51 0.45 -18.42
CA PRO A 14 -22.07 1.79 -18.24
C PRO A 14 -22.19 2.16 -16.75
N GLY A 15 -21.90 3.40 -16.41
CA GLY A 15 -21.94 3.90 -15.03
C GLY A 15 -20.72 3.53 -14.18
N ALA A 16 -19.76 2.77 -14.73
CA ALA A 16 -18.46 2.54 -14.11
C ALA A 16 -17.44 3.59 -14.57
N VAL A 17 -16.73 4.21 -13.63
CA VAL A 17 -15.75 5.26 -13.89
C VAL A 17 -14.47 4.95 -13.13
N ASN A 18 -13.33 5.07 -13.81
CA ASN A 18 -12.02 4.95 -13.20
C ASN A 18 -11.72 6.18 -12.33
N VAL A 19 -11.35 5.96 -11.07
CA VAL A 19 -11.04 7.02 -10.10
C VAL A 19 -9.60 6.91 -9.58
N ARG A 20 -8.67 6.36 -10.37
CA ARG A 20 -7.25 6.31 -10.02
C ARG A 20 -6.76 7.70 -9.59
N GLY A 21 -6.17 7.76 -8.40
CA GLY A 21 -5.49 8.95 -7.88
C GLY A 21 -6.39 9.95 -7.14
N VAL A 22 -7.67 9.65 -6.94
CA VAL A 22 -8.60 10.61 -6.31
C VAL A 22 -8.87 10.28 -4.84
N VAL A 23 -8.75 9.02 -4.40
CA VAL A 23 -8.84 8.58 -3.00
C VAL A 23 -8.12 7.23 -2.87
N SER A 24 -7.45 6.95 -1.75
CA SER A 24 -6.77 5.65 -1.55
C SER A 24 -7.73 4.61 -0.96
N GLU A 25 -8.86 4.32 -1.64
CA GLU A 25 -9.77 3.25 -1.23
C GLU A 25 -9.50 1.98 -2.04
N ASN A 26 -9.82 0.82 -1.46
CA ASN A 26 -9.55 -0.47 -2.09
C ASN A 26 -10.84 -0.95 -2.80
N GLY A 27 -10.86 -0.94 -4.12
CA GLY A 27 -12.09 -1.18 -4.90
C GLY A 27 -11.89 -1.35 -6.40
N ALA A 28 -10.70 -1.81 -6.80
CA ALA A 28 -10.27 -1.88 -8.21
C ALA A 28 -10.28 -0.51 -8.92
N ASN A 29 -10.04 0.59 -8.19
CA ASN A 29 -9.99 1.97 -8.71
C ASN A 29 -11.24 2.39 -9.50
N THR A 30 -12.40 1.83 -9.18
CA THR A 30 -13.60 1.97 -10.01
C THR A 30 -14.81 2.32 -9.15
N VAL A 31 -15.41 3.48 -9.42
CA VAL A 31 -16.71 3.88 -8.87
C VAL A 31 -17.79 3.39 -9.82
N VAL A 32 -18.83 2.74 -9.28
CA VAL A 32 -19.98 2.29 -10.06
C VAL A 32 -21.24 3.00 -9.57
N ASN A 33 -21.95 3.65 -10.49
CA ASN A 33 -23.17 4.41 -10.22
C ASN A 33 -23.02 5.48 -9.12
N GLY A 34 -21.84 6.10 -9.01
CA GLY A 34 -21.56 7.16 -8.04
C GLY A 34 -21.31 6.68 -6.60
N LEU A 35 -21.25 5.36 -6.37
CA LEU A 35 -20.94 4.79 -5.06
C LEU A 35 -19.42 4.56 -4.90
N ARG A 36 -18.94 4.67 -3.66
CA ARG A 36 -17.52 4.50 -3.31
C ARG A 36 -16.97 3.17 -3.83
N GLU A 37 -15.70 3.15 -4.22
CA GLU A 37 -15.09 1.97 -4.84
C GLU A 37 -14.97 0.78 -3.87
N ASN A 38 -14.78 1.04 -2.57
CA ASN A 38 -14.80 0.00 -1.53
C ASN A 38 -16.20 -0.61 -1.28
N PHE A 39 -17.25 -0.06 -1.90
CA PHE A 39 -18.60 -0.62 -1.87
C PHE A 39 -18.86 -1.57 -3.05
N ASN A 40 -17.87 -1.79 -3.92
CA ASN A 40 -17.91 -2.90 -4.86
C ASN A 40 -17.78 -4.24 -4.14
N GLY A 41 -18.39 -5.25 -4.74
CA GLY A 41 -18.36 -6.65 -4.34
C GLY A 41 -17.47 -7.44 -5.28
N PHE A 42 -16.72 -8.37 -4.72
CA PHE A 42 -15.83 -9.25 -5.47
C PHE A 42 -16.12 -10.69 -5.07
N LEU A 43 -16.36 -11.54 -6.07
CA LEU A 43 -16.65 -12.95 -5.92
C LEU A 43 -15.77 -13.76 -6.87
N ILE A 44 -15.37 -14.96 -6.44
CA ILE A 44 -14.73 -15.97 -7.30
C ILE A 44 -15.55 -17.26 -7.15
N ASN A 45 -16.09 -17.74 -8.27
CA ASN A 45 -17.02 -18.87 -8.33
C ASN A 45 -18.19 -18.74 -7.32
N GLY A 46 -18.68 -17.52 -7.09
CA GLY A 46 -19.74 -17.22 -6.12
C GLY A 46 -19.30 -17.13 -4.65
N SER A 47 -18.04 -17.44 -4.33
CA SER A 47 -17.48 -17.24 -2.98
C SER A 47 -16.97 -15.82 -2.81
N SER A 48 -17.10 -15.24 -1.62
CA SER A 48 -16.60 -13.90 -1.32
C SER A 48 -15.09 -13.82 -1.52
N ASN A 49 -14.67 -12.82 -2.29
CA ASN A 49 -13.29 -12.42 -2.50
C ASN A 49 -13.06 -10.96 -2.05
N LYS A 50 -14.01 -10.38 -1.32
CA LYS A 50 -13.92 -9.01 -0.79
C LYS A 50 -13.19 -9.00 0.55
N GLY A 51 -12.12 -8.21 0.63
CA GLY A 51 -11.33 -7.99 1.83
C GLY A 51 -11.95 -6.94 2.75
N LEU A 52 -11.44 -6.85 3.99
CA LEU A 52 -11.94 -5.90 5.01
C LEU A 52 -11.79 -4.43 4.60
N SER A 53 -10.80 -4.11 3.77
CA SER A 53 -10.61 -2.77 3.22
C SER A 53 -11.51 -2.45 2.01
N GLY A 54 -12.32 -3.43 1.57
CA GLY A 54 -13.30 -3.28 0.49
C GLY A 54 -12.88 -3.81 -0.88
N GLY A 55 -11.58 -4.09 -1.09
CA GLY A 55 -11.06 -4.54 -2.38
C GLY A 55 -11.04 -6.06 -2.56
N ALA A 56 -10.69 -6.52 -3.76
CA ALA A 56 -10.45 -7.94 -4.03
C ALA A 56 -9.21 -8.45 -3.28
N VAL A 57 -9.29 -9.65 -2.69
CA VAL A 57 -8.17 -10.29 -1.97
C VAL A 57 -7.29 -11.10 -2.93
N ASN A 58 -7.92 -11.84 -3.84
CA ASN A 58 -7.24 -12.60 -4.88
C ASN A 58 -7.59 -12.05 -6.26
N GLN A 59 -6.60 -11.94 -7.15
CA GLN A 59 -6.84 -11.65 -8.55
C GLN A 59 -6.43 -12.88 -9.36
N PRO A 60 -7.39 -13.61 -9.96
CA PRO A 60 -7.04 -14.79 -10.73
C PRO A 60 -6.24 -14.44 -11.99
N ILE A 61 -5.35 -15.36 -12.41
CA ILE A 61 -4.74 -15.35 -13.74
C ILE A 61 -5.86 -15.24 -14.79
N GLU A 62 -5.75 -14.27 -15.70
CA GLU A 62 -6.84 -13.94 -16.64
C GLU A 62 -7.22 -15.12 -17.53
N ASP A 63 -6.24 -15.94 -17.92
CA ASP A 63 -6.45 -17.14 -18.73
C ASP A 63 -7.20 -18.26 -17.99
N THR A 64 -7.35 -18.18 -16.67
CA THR A 64 -8.18 -19.13 -15.90
C THR A 64 -9.64 -18.69 -15.84
N VAL A 65 -9.95 -17.46 -16.25
CA VAL A 65 -11.31 -16.92 -16.24
C VAL A 65 -12.09 -17.49 -17.43
N GLN A 66 -13.20 -18.14 -17.12
CA GLN A 66 -14.18 -18.59 -18.10
C GLN A 66 -15.22 -17.49 -18.37
N GLU A 67 -15.67 -16.82 -17.30
CA GLU A 67 -16.72 -15.81 -17.38
C GLU A 67 -16.47 -14.70 -16.37
N PHE A 68 -16.78 -13.47 -16.78
CA PHE A 68 -16.79 -12.29 -15.94
C PHE A 68 -18.22 -11.76 -15.87
N GLN A 69 -18.78 -11.72 -14.67
CA GLN A 69 -20.16 -11.30 -14.45
C GLN A 69 -20.16 -10.06 -13.56
N GLN A 70 -20.62 -8.93 -14.09
CA GLN A 70 -20.80 -7.72 -13.31
C GLN A 70 -22.28 -7.40 -13.19
N LEU A 71 -22.73 -7.26 -11.96
CA LEU A 71 -24.07 -6.84 -11.61
C LEU A 71 -23.94 -5.46 -10.95
N THR A 72 -24.71 -4.47 -11.39
CA THR A 72 -24.57 -3.08 -10.92
C THR A 72 -25.84 -2.60 -10.21
N LEU A 73 -26.98 -2.62 -10.90
CA LEU A 73 -28.29 -2.24 -10.38
C LEU A 73 -29.18 -3.47 -10.15
N ASN A 74 -30.17 -3.35 -9.26
CA ASN A 74 -31.19 -4.38 -8.97
C ASN A 74 -30.62 -5.75 -8.59
N MET A 75 -29.52 -5.74 -7.84
CA MET A 75 -28.87 -6.93 -7.34
C MET A 75 -29.73 -7.63 -6.28
N SER A 76 -29.84 -8.96 -6.37
CA SER A 76 -30.49 -9.77 -5.35
C SER A 76 -29.80 -9.61 -3.98
N ALA A 77 -30.58 -9.71 -2.90
CA ALA A 77 -30.09 -9.59 -1.51
C ALA A 77 -29.00 -10.61 -1.15
N GLN A 78 -28.86 -11.70 -1.91
CA GLN A 78 -27.79 -12.67 -1.76
C GLN A 78 -26.38 -12.07 -1.96
N TYR A 79 -26.27 -10.94 -2.65
CA TYR A 79 -25.02 -10.22 -2.90
C TYR A 79 -24.79 -9.07 -1.92
N GLY A 80 -25.28 -9.22 -0.68
CA GLY A 80 -25.11 -8.24 0.39
C GLY A 80 -23.65 -7.81 0.63
N ASN A 81 -23.46 -6.76 1.42
CA ASN A 81 -22.14 -6.13 1.67
C ASN A 81 -21.52 -5.43 0.44
N SER A 82 -22.29 -5.26 -0.64
CA SER A 82 -21.90 -4.54 -1.85
C SER A 82 -23.04 -3.61 -2.25
N ALA A 83 -22.74 -2.33 -2.51
CA ALA A 83 -23.73 -1.34 -2.91
C ALA A 83 -23.45 -0.78 -4.30
N GLY A 84 -22.19 -0.69 -4.72
CA GLY A 84 -21.80 -0.17 -6.04
C GLY A 84 -22.07 -1.17 -7.17
N SER A 85 -21.42 -2.31 -7.07
CA SER A 85 -21.57 -3.45 -7.97
C SER A 85 -21.20 -4.74 -7.25
N SER A 86 -21.55 -5.91 -7.80
CA SER A 86 -20.87 -7.15 -7.47
C SER A 86 -20.34 -7.80 -8.73
N THR A 87 -19.06 -8.13 -8.67
CA THR A 87 -18.32 -8.74 -9.77
C THR A 87 -17.97 -10.17 -9.40
N ASN A 88 -18.50 -11.13 -10.13
CA ASN A 88 -18.20 -12.55 -10.00
C ASN A 88 -17.33 -13.05 -11.14
N ILE A 89 -16.20 -13.63 -10.78
CA ILE A 89 -15.28 -14.28 -11.71
C ILE A 89 -15.55 -15.78 -11.66
N VAL A 90 -15.92 -16.37 -12.79
CA VAL A 90 -16.06 -17.82 -12.93
C VAL A 90 -14.79 -18.37 -13.55
N THR A 91 -14.18 -19.34 -12.88
CA THR A 91 -12.95 -19.99 -13.35
C THR A 91 -13.25 -21.23 -14.19
N LYS A 92 -12.37 -21.51 -15.15
CA LYS A 92 -12.40 -22.70 -16.00
C LYS A 92 -12.27 -23.97 -15.16
N ALA A 93 -12.92 -25.02 -15.63
CA ALA A 93 -12.80 -26.38 -15.09
C ALA A 93 -12.18 -27.32 -16.12
N GLY A 94 -11.73 -28.50 -15.69
CA GLY A 94 -11.27 -29.54 -16.61
C GLY A 94 -12.43 -30.14 -17.42
N THR A 95 -12.09 -30.77 -18.55
CA THR A 95 -13.08 -31.40 -19.45
C THR A 95 -12.71 -32.85 -19.76
N ASN A 96 -13.53 -33.55 -20.54
CA ASN A 96 -13.24 -34.92 -21.00
C ASN A 96 -12.10 -35.04 -22.02
N SER A 97 -11.57 -33.92 -22.50
CA SER A 97 -10.43 -33.87 -23.41
C SER A 97 -9.31 -33.07 -22.78
N PHE A 98 -8.07 -33.46 -23.05
CA PHE A 98 -6.93 -32.64 -22.67
C PHE A 98 -6.90 -31.37 -23.53
N HIS A 99 -6.75 -30.22 -22.88
CA HIS A 99 -6.56 -28.93 -23.54
C HIS A 99 -5.64 -28.05 -22.71
N GLY A 100 -5.00 -27.10 -23.36
CA GLY A 100 -4.16 -26.12 -22.69
C GLY A 100 -3.95 -24.88 -23.55
N SER A 101 -3.37 -23.87 -22.93
CA SER A 101 -2.96 -22.63 -23.58
C SER A 101 -1.58 -22.22 -23.07
N GLY A 102 -0.86 -21.44 -23.86
CA GLY A 102 0.37 -20.77 -23.45
C GLY A 102 0.33 -19.31 -23.91
N TRP A 103 0.96 -18.42 -23.14
CA TRP A 103 1.02 -17.01 -23.47
C TRP A 103 2.34 -16.40 -23.03
N GLU A 104 2.70 -15.30 -23.69
CA GLU A 104 3.77 -14.40 -23.31
C GLU A 104 3.36 -12.98 -23.66
N PHE A 105 3.48 -12.08 -22.70
CA PHE A 105 3.21 -10.65 -22.83
C PHE A 105 4.47 -9.89 -22.46
N ASN A 106 4.91 -9.01 -23.37
CA ASN A 106 6.02 -8.11 -23.16
C ASN A 106 5.54 -6.66 -23.24
N ARG A 107 5.91 -5.86 -22.24
CA ARG A 107 5.85 -4.40 -22.30
C ARG A 107 7.24 -3.86 -22.02
N ASN A 108 7.75 -3.03 -22.92
CA ASN A 108 9.11 -2.56 -22.88
C ASN A 108 9.15 -1.07 -23.18
N ASP A 109 9.90 -0.32 -22.38
CA ASP A 109 10.12 1.10 -22.57
C ASP A 109 10.61 1.38 -23.98
N TYR A 110 11.41 0.50 -24.59
CA TYR A 110 11.85 0.61 -25.98
C TYR A 110 10.71 0.89 -26.97
N PHE A 111 9.52 0.31 -26.77
CA PHE A 111 8.36 0.47 -27.63
C PHE A 111 7.36 1.55 -27.15
N ASP A 112 7.44 1.98 -25.88
CA ASP A 112 6.52 2.94 -25.28
C ASP A 112 6.95 4.39 -25.55
N ALA A 113 6.04 5.33 -25.82
CA ALA A 113 6.40 6.75 -25.90
C ALA A 113 6.82 7.31 -24.53
N ASN A 114 7.67 8.35 -24.52
CA ASN A 114 7.94 9.12 -23.30
C ASN A 114 6.73 9.99 -22.93
N ASN A 115 6.58 10.32 -21.65
CA ASN A 115 5.47 11.16 -21.21
C ASN A 115 5.70 12.63 -21.63
N PHE A 116 4.63 13.43 -21.67
CA PHE A 116 4.70 14.83 -22.11
C PHE A 116 5.65 15.67 -21.25
N PHE A 117 5.56 15.55 -19.92
CA PHE A 117 6.34 16.37 -18.99
C PHE A 117 7.84 16.07 -19.04
N ASN A 118 8.20 14.79 -19.18
CA ASN A 118 9.57 14.34 -19.38
C ASN A 118 10.12 14.89 -20.69
N ASN A 119 9.35 14.86 -21.78
CA ASN A 119 9.77 15.49 -23.03
C ASN A 119 9.90 17.01 -22.89
N HIS A 120 9.05 17.65 -22.09
CA HIS A 120 9.11 19.09 -21.86
C HIS A 120 10.35 19.53 -21.08
N THR A 121 10.88 18.66 -20.21
CA THR A 121 12.07 18.94 -19.39
C THR A 121 13.33 18.19 -19.86
N ASP A 122 13.32 17.63 -21.07
CA ASP A 122 14.39 16.79 -21.63
C ASP A 122 14.81 15.62 -20.71
N THR A 123 13.88 15.15 -19.87
CA THR A 123 14.11 14.01 -18.98
C THR A 123 13.97 12.70 -19.77
N PRO A 124 14.98 11.81 -19.72
CA PRO A 124 14.92 10.53 -20.41
C PRO A 124 13.75 9.67 -19.92
N ARG A 125 13.19 8.88 -20.84
CA ARG A 125 12.17 7.87 -20.52
C ARG A 125 12.74 6.88 -19.51
N GLN A 126 11.95 6.59 -18.48
CA GLN A 126 12.32 5.65 -17.43
C GLN A 126 12.27 4.21 -17.95
N ALA A 127 13.14 3.36 -17.40
CA ALA A 127 13.16 1.95 -17.75
C ALA A 127 11.87 1.27 -17.27
N LEU A 128 11.20 0.54 -18.17
CA LEU A 128 10.03 -0.28 -17.90
C LEU A 128 10.16 -1.56 -18.73
N ARG A 129 10.37 -2.70 -18.09
CA ARG A 129 10.39 -4.01 -18.74
C ARG A 129 9.52 -4.95 -17.94
N PHE A 130 8.37 -5.27 -18.49
CA PHE A 130 7.42 -6.21 -17.91
C PHE A 130 7.28 -7.40 -18.85
N ASN A 131 7.59 -8.59 -18.34
CA ASN A 131 7.37 -9.85 -19.03
C ASN A 131 6.44 -10.69 -18.18
N GLN A 132 5.33 -11.14 -18.75
CA GLN A 132 4.40 -12.04 -18.10
C GLN A 132 4.10 -13.20 -19.01
N PHE A 133 4.42 -14.41 -18.58
CA PHE A 133 4.24 -15.61 -19.38
C PHE A 133 3.68 -16.72 -18.52
N GLY A 134 3.03 -17.67 -19.18
CA GLY A 134 2.34 -18.71 -18.45
C GLY A 134 1.65 -19.71 -19.36
N GLY A 135 0.94 -20.62 -18.73
CA GLY A 135 0.14 -21.61 -19.41
C GLY A 135 -0.97 -22.17 -18.55
N THR A 136 -1.96 -22.77 -19.23
CA THR A 136 -3.00 -23.58 -18.60
C THR A 136 -2.98 -24.98 -19.16
N PHE A 137 -3.41 -25.95 -18.35
CA PHE A 137 -3.61 -27.33 -18.78
C PHE A 137 -4.72 -27.97 -17.97
N GLY A 138 -5.67 -28.61 -18.65
CA GLY A 138 -6.79 -29.29 -18.01
C GLY A 138 -7.25 -30.51 -18.79
N GLY A 139 -7.99 -31.38 -18.11
CA GLY A 139 -8.49 -32.62 -18.69
C GLY A 139 -9.09 -33.56 -17.65
N PRO A 140 -9.40 -34.81 -18.04
CA PRO A 140 -9.99 -35.79 -17.14
C PRO A 140 -8.89 -36.53 -16.35
N ILE A 141 -9.11 -36.71 -15.05
CA ILE A 141 -8.45 -37.76 -14.27
C ILE A 141 -9.23 -39.07 -14.45
N LEU A 142 -10.57 -38.99 -14.32
CA LEU A 142 -11.51 -40.05 -14.65
C LEU A 142 -12.58 -39.45 -15.57
N LYS A 143 -12.66 -39.96 -16.81
CA LYS A 143 -13.65 -39.47 -17.79
C LYS A 143 -15.06 -39.47 -17.20
N ASP A 144 -15.80 -38.42 -17.50
CA ASP A 144 -17.17 -38.14 -17.07
C ASP A 144 -17.36 -37.92 -15.55
N LYS A 145 -16.32 -38.06 -14.73
CA LYS A 145 -16.44 -38.00 -13.27
C LYS A 145 -15.46 -37.08 -12.56
N LEU A 146 -14.17 -37.12 -12.87
CA LEU A 146 -13.13 -36.40 -12.13
C LEU A 146 -12.24 -35.66 -13.11
N PHE A 147 -12.12 -34.35 -12.92
CA PHE A 147 -11.40 -33.45 -13.82
C PHE A 147 -10.40 -32.60 -13.05
N PHE A 148 -9.35 -32.15 -13.73
CA PHE A 148 -8.41 -31.19 -13.21
C PHE A 148 -8.22 -30.02 -14.17
N PHE A 149 -7.87 -28.87 -13.61
CA PHE A 149 -7.42 -27.70 -14.34
C PHE A 149 -6.28 -27.05 -13.56
N LEU A 150 -5.16 -26.79 -14.24
CA LEU A 150 -3.96 -26.20 -13.69
C LEU A 150 -3.58 -24.96 -14.51
N SER A 151 -2.99 -23.98 -13.86
CA SER A 151 -2.45 -22.80 -14.49
C SER A 151 -1.23 -22.30 -13.75
N TYR A 152 -0.30 -21.74 -14.50
CA TYR A 152 0.92 -21.14 -13.98
C TYR A 152 1.18 -19.83 -14.72
N GLN A 153 1.58 -18.81 -13.98
CA GLN A 153 2.02 -17.53 -14.50
C GLN A 153 3.28 -17.09 -13.78
N ASP A 154 4.29 -16.63 -14.52
CA ASP A 154 5.44 -15.92 -13.99
C ASP A 154 5.36 -14.46 -14.49
N SER A 155 5.61 -13.53 -13.58
CA SER A 155 5.65 -12.10 -13.85
C SER A 155 7.03 -11.57 -13.48
N ARG A 156 7.69 -10.93 -14.45
CA ARG A 156 9.00 -10.30 -14.30
C ARG A 156 8.93 -8.83 -14.58
N PHE A 157 9.27 -8.01 -13.60
CA PHE A 157 9.02 -6.57 -13.67
C PHE A 157 10.24 -5.72 -13.32
N ARG A 158 10.69 -4.90 -14.26
CA ARG A 158 11.77 -3.94 -14.07
C ARG A 158 11.21 -2.55 -14.35
N GLU A 159 10.91 -1.79 -13.30
CA GLU A 159 10.47 -0.40 -13.43
C GLU A 159 11.39 0.49 -12.61
N SER A 160 11.69 1.67 -13.13
CA SER A 160 12.35 2.74 -12.40
C SER A 160 11.33 3.86 -12.19
N ALA A 161 10.77 3.97 -10.99
CA ALA A 161 10.06 5.16 -10.60
C ALA A 161 11.08 6.26 -10.24
N PRO A 162 10.79 7.55 -10.50
CA PRO A 162 11.64 8.60 -9.98
C PRO A 162 11.59 8.52 -8.45
N PRO A 163 12.73 8.58 -7.75
CA PRO A 163 12.73 8.61 -6.31
C PRO A 163 11.87 9.79 -5.84
N THR A 164 10.87 9.50 -5.00
CA THR A 164 10.11 10.53 -4.30
C THR A 164 10.92 10.93 -3.08
N THR A 165 11.29 12.19 -3.02
CA THR A 165 11.89 12.74 -1.81
C THR A 165 10.81 12.81 -0.73
N VAL A 166 11.04 12.20 0.43
CA VAL A 166 10.20 12.42 1.61
C VAL A 166 11.06 12.95 2.74
N THR A 167 10.45 13.72 3.62
CA THR A 167 11.08 14.13 4.86
C THR A 167 11.06 12.95 5.83
N VAL A 168 12.24 12.56 6.30
CA VAL A 168 12.43 11.52 7.32
C VAL A 168 13.11 12.10 8.55
N GLU A 169 12.99 11.40 9.66
CA GLU A 169 13.60 11.81 10.91
C GLU A 169 15.12 11.59 10.89
N SER A 170 15.84 12.54 11.47
CA SER A 170 17.29 12.45 11.63
C SER A 170 17.67 11.33 12.61
N PRO A 171 18.89 10.75 12.50
CA PRO A 171 19.41 9.81 13.49
C PRO A 171 19.32 10.36 14.92
N GLN A 172 19.55 11.65 15.10
CA GLN A 172 19.47 12.35 16.38
C GLN A 172 18.04 12.35 16.93
N PHE A 173 17.03 12.61 16.08
CA PHE A 173 15.63 12.57 16.49
C PHE A 173 15.21 11.16 16.89
N ARG A 174 15.59 10.16 16.10
CA ARG A 174 15.31 8.75 16.41
C ARG A 174 15.89 8.33 17.77
N GLN A 175 17.15 8.67 18.04
CA GLN A 175 17.80 8.37 19.32
C GLN A 175 17.14 9.10 20.49
N ALA A 176 16.69 10.35 20.28
CA ALA A 176 15.95 11.09 21.29
C ALA A 176 14.60 10.42 21.60
N VAL A 177 13.86 9.96 20.59
CA VAL A 177 12.59 9.24 20.81
C VAL A 177 12.81 7.90 21.52
N ILE A 178 13.84 7.14 21.14
CA ILE A 178 14.18 5.87 21.82
C ILE A 178 14.50 6.10 23.29
N SER A 179 15.25 7.17 23.58
CA SER A 179 15.68 7.50 24.94
C SER A 179 14.55 8.08 25.79
N ALA A 180 13.72 8.95 25.23
CA ALA A 180 12.61 9.60 25.93
C ALA A 180 11.41 8.65 26.14
N LEU A 181 11.19 7.70 25.21
CA LEU A 181 10.00 6.84 25.18
C LEU A 181 10.36 5.36 24.89
N PRO A 182 11.17 4.69 25.74
CA PRO A 182 11.77 3.38 25.43
C PRO A 182 10.75 2.25 25.24
N SER A 183 9.56 2.35 25.82
CA SER A 183 8.49 1.34 25.69
C SER A 183 7.45 1.69 24.61
N SER A 184 7.70 2.72 23.79
CA SER A 184 6.76 3.12 22.73
C SER A 184 6.92 2.29 21.47
N THR A 185 5.84 2.20 20.68
CA THR A 185 5.91 1.64 19.31
C THR A 185 6.93 2.39 18.45
N ALA A 186 7.08 3.71 18.63
CA ALA A 186 8.07 4.50 17.91
C ALA A 186 9.51 4.08 18.24
N ALA A 187 9.83 3.86 19.53
CA ALA A 187 11.14 3.36 19.94
C ALA A 187 11.42 1.95 19.39
N LEU A 188 10.41 1.06 19.39
CA LEU A 188 10.52 -0.26 18.79
C LEU A 188 10.81 -0.16 17.27
N LEU A 189 10.11 0.73 16.56
CA LEU A 189 10.29 0.90 15.13
C LEU A 189 11.66 1.51 14.80
N TYR A 190 12.03 2.61 15.45
CA TYR A 190 13.31 3.27 15.20
C TYR A 190 14.52 2.43 15.61
N GLY A 191 14.39 1.58 16.64
CA GLY A 191 15.46 0.69 17.07
C GLY A 191 15.67 -0.51 16.13
N ASN A 192 14.59 -1.07 15.58
CA ASN A 192 14.67 -2.27 14.74
C ASN A 192 14.78 -1.97 13.23
N PHE A 193 14.37 -0.77 12.79
CA PHE A 193 14.35 -0.37 11.38
C PHE A 193 15.10 0.94 11.13
N PRO A 194 16.41 1.04 11.47
CA PRO A 194 17.18 2.22 11.12
C PRO A 194 17.31 2.35 9.59
N ALA A 195 17.12 3.55 9.06
CA ALA A 195 17.37 3.82 7.65
C ALA A 195 18.82 3.46 7.28
N THR A 196 18.99 2.74 6.17
CA THR A 196 20.32 2.30 5.67
C THR A 196 21.00 3.39 4.85
N ILE A 197 20.24 4.36 4.35
CA ILE A 197 20.74 5.51 3.58
C ILE A 197 20.83 6.71 4.52
N THR A 198 21.91 7.47 4.39
CA THR A 198 22.04 8.76 5.07
C THR A 198 21.29 9.81 4.27
N GLY A 199 20.13 10.24 4.76
CA GLY A 199 19.37 11.33 4.14
C GLY A 199 20.17 12.64 4.10
N THR A 200 19.82 13.52 3.16
CA THR A 200 20.43 14.84 2.99
C THR A 200 19.67 15.88 3.82
N PRO A 201 20.34 16.84 4.49
CA PRO A 201 19.64 17.91 5.21
C PRO A 201 18.64 18.64 4.31
N HIS A 202 17.41 18.81 4.80
CA HIS A 202 16.43 19.63 4.12
C HIS A 202 16.75 21.11 4.39
N THR A 203 17.01 21.86 3.32
CA THR A 203 17.27 23.30 3.36
C THR A 203 16.26 24.06 2.50
N LEU A 204 15.82 25.23 2.96
CA LEU A 204 15.00 26.17 2.19
C LEU A 204 15.86 26.90 1.13
N GLU A 205 15.21 27.61 0.19
CA GLU A 205 15.89 28.37 -0.87
C GLU A 205 16.83 29.46 -0.34
N ASP A 206 16.56 29.99 0.86
CA ASP A 206 17.40 30.97 1.54
C ASP A 206 18.62 30.36 2.25
N GLY A 207 18.78 29.03 2.19
CA GLY A 207 19.86 28.27 2.82
C GLY A 207 19.63 27.96 4.30
N SER A 208 18.49 28.34 4.88
CA SER A 208 18.12 27.92 6.23
C SER A 208 17.80 26.42 6.28
N VAL A 209 18.07 25.79 7.42
CA VAL A 209 17.83 24.37 7.64
C VAL A 209 16.40 24.17 8.15
N VAL A 210 15.67 23.23 7.54
CA VAL A 210 14.36 22.80 8.06
C VAL A 210 14.60 21.92 9.28
N ASP A 211 14.48 22.53 10.44
CA ASP A 211 14.53 21.89 11.75
C ASP A 211 13.11 21.69 12.32
N LEU A 212 13.02 21.19 13.56
CA LEU A 212 11.73 20.92 14.19
C LEU A 212 10.86 22.18 14.30
N ASN A 213 11.43 23.33 14.68
CA ASN A 213 10.67 24.58 14.75
C ASN A 213 10.12 24.99 13.38
N SER A 214 10.94 24.91 12.34
CA SER A 214 10.53 25.22 10.96
C SER A 214 9.41 24.29 10.48
N TYR A 215 9.48 23.01 10.84
CA TYR A 215 8.42 22.03 10.54
C TYR A 215 7.09 22.36 11.22
N LEU A 216 7.16 22.84 12.47
CA LEU A 216 5.99 23.20 13.27
C LEU A 216 5.40 24.57 12.91
N SER A 217 6.15 25.48 12.28
CA SER A 217 5.76 26.89 12.14
C SER A 217 5.12 27.29 10.81
N ASN A 218 4.40 26.37 10.15
CA ASN A 218 3.54 26.60 8.95
C ASN A 218 4.08 26.24 7.55
N GLU A 219 5.16 25.48 7.38
CA GLU A 219 5.61 25.11 6.02
C GLU A 219 5.51 23.62 5.67
N PHE A 220 5.44 22.72 6.67
CA PHE A 220 5.51 21.28 6.42
C PHE A 220 4.55 20.41 7.26
N GLY A 221 4.02 20.94 8.37
CA GLY A 221 3.07 20.23 9.23
C GLY A 221 1.61 20.50 8.84
N ASP A 222 0.84 19.46 8.55
CA ASP A 222 -0.63 19.55 8.30
C ASP A 222 -1.45 19.43 9.60
N SER A 223 -0.83 19.74 10.75
CA SER A 223 -1.46 19.62 12.07
C SER A 223 -2.30 20.84 12.45
N GLY A 224 -2.18 21.95 11.71
CA GLY A 224 -2.82 23.23 12.04
C GLY A 224 -2.21 23.94 13.26
N LEU A 225 -1.08 23.46 13.77
CA LEU A 225 -0.36 24.02 14.91
C LEU A 225 0.86 24.78 14.43
N THR A 226 1.12 25.93 15.04
CA THR A 226 2.06 26.92 14.50
C THR A 226 3.35 27.03 15.31
N ASP A 227 3.44 26.37 16.47
CA ASP A 227 4.65 26.37 17.30
C ASP A 227 4.70 25.17 18.25
N ALA A 228 5.86 24.99 18.89
CA ALA A 228 6.09 23.94 19.87
C ALA A 228 5.25 24.08 21.16
N ALA A 229 4.85 25.30 21.55
CA ALA A 229 4.07 25.51 22.76
C ALA A 229 2.70 24.82 22.68
N HIS A 230 2.08 24.82 21.50
CA HIS A 230 0.82 24.10 21.27
C HIS A 230 0.92 22.57 21.48
N TYR A 231 2.08 21.97 21.19
CA TYR A 231 2.31 20.53 21.43
C TYR A 231 2.65 20.21 22.88
N LEU A 232 3.17 21.20 23.59
CA LEU A 232 3.57 21.09 24.99
C LEU A 232 2.40 21.40 25.95
N CYS A 233 1.29 21.94 25.43
CA CYS A 233 0.10 22.30 26.20
C CYS A 233 -1.04 21.26 26.07
N PRO A 234 -1.72 20.88 27.17
CA PRO A 234 -2.83 19.93 27.14
C PRO A 234 -4.14 20.44 26.52
N ASP A 235 -4.28 21.74 26.23
CA ASP A 235 -5.56 22.40 25.98
C ASP A 235 -5.87 22.69 24.50
N THR A 236 -4.86 22.66 23.62
CA THR A 236 -4.94 23.22 22.27
C THR A 236 -5.16 22.18 21.18
N VAL A 237 -4.84 20.89 21.42
CA VAL A 237 -4.89 19.86 20.36
C VAL A 237 -5.04 18.41 20.80
N GLY A 238 -4.90 18.09 22.08
CA GLY A 238 -5.00 16.70 22.48
C GLY A 238 -4.80 16.45 23.95
N THR A 239 -5.36 15.33 24.39
CA THR A 239 -5.32 14.78 25.75
C THR A 239 -3.99 15.06 26.48
N PRO A 240 -4.00 15.27 27.81
CA PRO A 240 -2.80 15.49 28.63
C PRO A 240 -1.64 14.49 28.39
N LEU A 241 -1.95 13.30 27.89
CA LEU A 241 -1.00 12.27 27.52
C LEU A 241 -0.11 12.64 26.32
N ILE A 242 -0.61 13.38 25.33
CA ILE A 242 0.17 13.81 24.17
C ILE A 242 1.14 14.90 24.61
N ALA A 243 0.66 15.90 25.35
CA ALA A 243 1.49 16.96 25.92
C ALA A 243 2.62 16.37 26.79
N ALA A 244 2.31 15.44 27.70
CA ALA A 244 3.32 14.79 28.54
C ALA A 244 4.40 14.05 27.74
N ARG A 245 4.04 13.38 26.63
CA ARG A 245 5.00 12.70 25.74
C ARG A 245 5.85 13.68 24.95
N MET A 246 5.28 14.78 24.47
CA MET A 246 6.03 15.81 23.76
C MET A 246 6.97 16.56 24.70
N GLN A 247 6.53 16.83 25.94
CA GLN A 247 7.35 17.41 27.00
C GLN A 247 8.56 16.53 27.34
N SER A 248 8.39 15.20 27.39
CA SER A 248 9.51 14.29 27.66
C SER A 248 10.51 14.20 26.50
N LEU A 249 10.05 14.38 25.26
CA LEU A 249 10.91 14.37 24.07
C LEU A 249 11.66 15.70 23.85
N LEU A 250 10.96 16.82 24.01
CA LEU A 250 11.44 18.18 23.70
C LEU A 250 12.00 18.93 24.90
N GLY A 251 12.15 18.25 26.04
CA GLY A 251 12.87 18.71 27.22
C GLY A 251 12.45 20.08 27.72
N VAL A 252 11.27 20.17 28.29
CA VAL A 252 10.84 21.37 29.05
C VAL A 252 11.30 21.28 30.50
N THR A 253 11.59 22.42 31.14
CA THR A 253 11.96 22.40 32.56
C THR A 253 10.78 22.01 33.43
N ALA A 254 11.03 21.49 34.65
CA ALA A 254 9.95 21.16 35.59
C ALA A 254 9.08 22.40 35.96
N ALA A 255 9.67 23.60 35.95
CA ALA A 255 8.94 24.85 36.15
C ALA A 255 8.02 25.17 34.96
N ASP A 256 8.49 24.90 33.73
CA ASP A 256 7.69 25.06 32.52
C ASP A 256 6.55 24.05 32.46
N VAL A 257 6.76 22.79 32.85
CA VAL A 257 5.69 21.77 32.92
C VAL A 257 4.56 22.23 33.85
N ALA A 258 4.91 22.82 35.00
CA ALA A 258 3.91 23.35 35.93
C ALA A 258 3.13 24.52 35.34
N ALA A 259 3.81 25.43 34.63
CA ALA A 259 3.16 26.54 33.93
C ALA A 259 2.22 26.04 32.82
N LEU A 260 2.67 25.09 32.01
CA LEU A 260 1.93 24.50 30.88
C LEU A 260 0.74 23.62 31.31
N SER A 261 0.67 23.22 32.58
CA SER A 261 -0.45 22.45 33.14
C SER A 261 -1.70 23.28 33.47
N SER A 262 -1.65 24.61 33.28
CA SER A 262 -2.76 25.53 33.51
C SER A 262 -3.79 25.50 32.36
N PRO A 263 -5.11 25.47 32.64
CA PRO A 263 -6.15 25.16 31.65
C PRO A 263 -6.64 26.34 30.79
N THR A 264 -5.88 27.45 30.65
CA THR A 264 -6.37 28.66 29.98
C THR A 264 -5.41 29.20 28.91
N PHE A 265 -5.72 28.91 27.64
CA PHE A 265 -5.20 29.62 26.48
C PHE A 265 -5.72 31.07 26.47
N THR A 266 -5.01 31.97 27.13
CA THR A 266 -5.14 33.41 26.92
C THR A 266 -3.90 33.89 26.17
N ALA A 267 -3.99 34.99 25.42
CA ALA A 267 -2.84 35.59 24.71
C ALA A 267 -1.67 36.00 25.66
N ALA A 268 -1.88 35.94 26.98
CA ALA A 268 -0.90 36.15 28.03
C ALA A 268 -0.75 34.92 28.96
N GLY A 269 -1.27 33.76 28.56
CA GLY A 269 -1.25 32.51 29.34
C GLY A 269 0.09 31.78 29.22
N PRO A 270 0.34 30.76 30.07
CA PRO A 270 1.62 30.06 30.10
C PRO A 270 1.96 29.28 28.82
N CYS A 271 0.96 29.03 27.95
CA CYS A 271 1.11 28.45 26.62
C CYS A 271 1.50 29.46 25.53
N SER A 272 1.60 30.77 25.85
CA SER A 272 1.94 31.83 24.88
C SER A 272 3.45 32.02 24.67
N SER A 273 4.29 31.36 25.47
CA SER A 273 5.74 31.42 25.35
C SER A 273 6.33 30.03 25.20
N ILE A 274 7.20 29.84 24.21
CA ILE A 274 7.95 28.59 24.01
C ILE A 274 8.90 28.42 25.22
N PRO A 275 8.75 27.36 26.02
CA PRO A 275 9.58 27.18 27.21
C PRO A 275 11.03 26.83 26.85
N GLY A 276 11.95 27.07 27.78
CA GLY A 276 13.38 26.82 27.59
C GLY A 276 13.69 25.34 27.32
N LEU A 277 14.73 25.08 26.53
CA LEU A 277 15.21 23.72 26.25
C LEU A 277 16.10 23.22 27.38
N GLN A 278 15.82 22.03 27.91
CA GLN A 278 16.70 21.36 28.87
C GLN A 278 17.92 20.76 28.16
N ALA A 279 19.11 20.98 28.74
CA ALA A 279 20.34 20.36 28.25
C ALA A 279 20.24 18.82 28.25
N GLY A 280 20.69 18.19 27.15
CA GLY A 280 20.64 16.73 26.97
C GLY A 280 19.34 16.20 26.33
N THR A 281 18.42 17.08 25.91
CA THR A 281 17.19 16.72 25.19
C THR A 281 17.27 17.09 23.71
N PHE A 282 16.31 16.66 22.91
CA PHE A 282 16.35 16.93 21.46
C PHE A 282 16.19 18.43 21.18
N PRO A 283 17.13 19.07 20.47
CA PRO A 283 17.02 20.51 20.20
C PRO A 283 15.90 20.79 19.21
N ARG A 284 15.20 21.90 19.43
CA ARG A 284 14.11 22.35 18.53
C ARG A 284 14.63 23.07 17.28
N THR A 285 15.88 23.55 17.34
CA THR A 285 16.56 24.21 16.22
C THR A 285 17.91 23.59 15.90
N GLY A 286 18.38 23.76 14.67
CA GLY A 286 19.75 23.43 14.26
C GLY A 286 20.06 21.94 14.05
N VAL A 287 19.11 21.04 14.32
CA VAL A 287 19.16 19.65 13.84
C VAL A 287 18.26 19.52 12.62
N PRO A 288 18.82 19.25 11.43
CA PRO A 288 18.02 19.14 10.21
C PRO A 288 17.08 17.94 10.29
N LEU A 289 15.84 18.12 9.83
CA LEU A 289 15.11 17.03 9.22
C LEU A 289 15.80 16.66 7.90
N LEU A 290 15.77 15.37 7.57
CA LEU A 290 16.48 14.89 6.39
C LEU A 290 15.47 14.65 5.28
N TYR A 291 15.84 15.04 4.07
CA TYR A 291 15.30 14.43 2.88
C TYR A 291 15.95 13.07 2.70
N ASP A 292 15.13 12.04 2.67
CA ASP A 292 15.54 10.75 2.17
C ASP A 292 14.65 10.40 0.99
N THR A 293 15.25 9.83 -0.03
CA THR A 293 14.49 9.27 -1.12
C THR A 293 14.04 7.89 -0.67
N VAL A 294 12.94 7.81 0.07
CA VAL A 294 12.20 6.55 0.10
C VAL A 294 11.49 6.47 -1.22
N ALA A 295 11.88 5.48 -2.00
CA ALA A 295 11.06 5.16 -3.12
C ALA A 295 9.83 4.43 -2.59
N ILE A 296 8.69 5.12 -2.62
CA ILE A 296 7.38 4.59 -2.18
C ILE A 296 7.01 3.33 -2.97
N ASN A 297 7.63 3.15 -4.14
CA ASN A 297 7.97 1.86 -4.74
C ASN A 297 9.46 1.87 -5.05
N GLY A 298 10.27 1.08 -4.33
CA GLY A 298 11.71 0.90 -4.55
C GLY A 298 12.19 1.32 -5.95
N SER A 299 12.69 2.55 -6.08
CA SER A 299 13.26 3.10 -7.30
C SER A 299 14.44 2.20 -7.52
N GLN A 300 14.40 1.46 -8.62
CA GLN A 300 15.46 0.55 -9.01
C GLN A 300 16.69 1.36 -9.42
N ASN A 301 17.30 2.06 -8.48
CA ASN A 301 18.67 2.49 -8.60
C ASN A 301 19.50 1.21 -8.48
N GLN A 302 19.89 0.69 -9.64
CA GLN A 302 20.44 -0.65 -9.85
C GLN A 302 21.85 -0.87 -9.28
N THR A 303 22.18 -0.27 -8.14
CA THR A 303 23.48 -0.50 -7.49
C THR A 303 23.51 -1.80 -6.69
N TYR A 304 22.36 -2.46 -6.47
CA TYR A 304 22.28 -3.78 -5.83
C TYR A 304 21.82 -4.87 -6.80
N THR A 305 22.76 -5.38 -7.59
CA THR A 305 22.58 -6.47 -8.58
C THR A 305 22.34 -7.85 -7.95
N GLY A 306 22.40 -8.00 -6.63
CA GLY A 306 22.33 -9.31 -5.94
C GLY A 306 20.96 -9.71 -5.35
N SER A 307 19.94 -8.84 -5.33
CA SER A 307 18.78 -9.04 -4.44
C SER A 307 17.40 -9.22 -5.09
N GLY A 308 17.26 -9.16 -6.40
CA GLY A 308 15.95 -9.31 -7.08
C GLY A 308 15.06 -8.07 -6.93
N ASN A 309 14.02 -7.99 -7.77
CA ASN A 309 13.06 -6.88 -7.78
C ASN A 309 11.81 -7.21 -6.93
N LEU A 310 11.05 -6.18 -6.57
CA LEU A 310 9.88 -6.25 -5.67
C LEU A 310 8.65 -6.97 -6.26
N PHE A 311 8.61 -7.19 -7.57
CA PHE A 311 7.42 -7.67 -8.28
C PHE A 311 7.67 -8.90 -9.15
N ASN A 312 8.86 -9.52 -9.03
CA ASN A 312 9.06 -10.85 -9.57
C ASN A 312 8.22 -11.79 -8.73
N GLY A 313 7.43 -12.60 -9.41
CA GLY A 313 6.58 -13.54 -8.73
C GLY A 313 6.04 -14.55 -9.70
N TRP A 314 5.58 -15.63 -9.11
CA TRP A 314 4.80 -16.59 -9.86
C TRP A 314 3.53 -16.91 -9.12
N GLU A 315 2.53 -17.30 -9.88
CA GLU A 315 1.26 -17.77 -9.39
C GLU A 315 0.95 -19.13 -9.99
N LEU A 316 0.44 -20.02 -9.16
CA LEU A 316 -0.07 -21.32 -9.53
C LEU A 316 -1.52 -21.38 -9.06
N GLN A 317 -2.42 -21.78 -9.96
CA GLN A 317 -3.78 -22.14 -9.56
C GLN A 317 -4.09 -23.56 -10.01
N GLY A 318 -4.70 -24.32 -9.12
CA GLY A 318 -5.15 -25.66 -9.41
C GLY A 318 -6.59 -25.86 -8.94
N ARG A 319 -7.36 -26.57 -9.75
CA ARG A 319 -8.75 -26.92 -9.49
C ARG A 319 -8.98 -28.39 -9.80
N ILE A 320 -9.73 -29.06 -8.93
CA ILE A 320 -10.22 -30.42 -9.11
C ILE A 320 -11.74 -30.40 -9.02
N ASP A 321 -12.42 -31.00 -9.99
CA ASP A 321 -13.87 -31.09 -10.05
C ASP A 321 -14.30 -32.56 -10.05
N TYR A 322 -15.25 -32.92 -9.18
CA TYR A 322 -15.89 -34.22 -9.15
C TYR A 322 -17.39 -34.11 -9.39
N ASN A 323 -17.88 -34.81 -10.41
CA ASN A 323 -19.30 -34.90 -10.74
C ASN A 323 -19.89 -36.15 -10.09
N PHE A 324 -20.81 -35.98 -9.13
CA PHE A 324 -21.58 -37.09 -8.57
C PHE A 324 -22.63 -37.60 -9.56
N THR A 325 -23.24 -36.65 -10.28
CA THR A 325 -24.23 -36.87 -11.33
C THR A 325 -23.93 -35.91 -12.49
N SER A 326 -24.75 -35.92 -13.54
CA SER A 326 -24.66 -34.91 -14.61
C SER A 326 -25.07 -33.50 -14.16
N LYS A 327 -25.64 -33.34 -12.96
CA LYS A 327 -26.15 -32.06 -12.42
C LYS A 327 -25.42 -31.60 -11.17
N ASP A 328 -24.81 -32.52 -10.42
CA ASP A 328 -24.19 -32.23 -9.13
C ASP A 328 -22.67 -32.35 -9.23
N ARG A 329 -21.99 -31.24 -8.92
CA ARG A 329 -20.53 -31.13 -8.98
C ARG A 329 -20.00 -30.53 -7.69
N LEU A 330 -18.97 -31.16 -7.13
CA LEU A 330 -18.11 -30.61 -6.10
C LEU A 330 -16.80 -30.17 -6.75
N PHE A 331 -16.26 -29.02 -6.34
CA PHE A 331 -14.92 -28.62 -6.76
C PHE A 331 -14.11 -28.12 -5.58
N VAL A 332 -12.80 -28.26 -5.69
CA VAL A 332 -11.81 -27.68 -4.79
C VAL A 332 -10.84 -26.88 -5.64
N GLN A 333 -10.57 -25.64 -5.23
CA GLN A 333 -9.63 -24.76 -5.92
C GLN A 333 -8.61 -24.21 -4.93
N LEU A 334 -7.35 -24.19 -5.35
CA LEU A 334 -6.21 -23.61 -4.66
C LEU A 334 -5.59 -22.55 -5.57
N ALA A 335 -5.33 -21.37 -5.02
CA ALA A 335 -4.48 -20.37 -5.64
C ALA A 335 -3.28 -20.12 -4.73
N TRP A 336 -2.08 -20.18 -5.30
CA TRP A 336 -0.83 -19.92 -4.62
C TRP A 336 -0.03 -18.91 -5.41
N ASN A 337 0.17 -17.74 -4.83
CA ASN A 337 1.07 -16.72 -5.32
C ASN A 337 2.34 -16.66 -4.46
N ARG A 338 3.49 -16.49 -5.10
CA ARG A 338 4.76 -16.14 -4.45
C ARG A 338 5.27 -14.85 -5.04
N LEU A 339 5.47 -13.86 -4.19
CA LEU A 339 6.16 -12.61 -4.50
C LEU A 339 7.56 -12.70 -3.90
N THR A 340 8.61 -12.33 -4.63
CA THR A 340 9.99 -12.35 -4.11
C THR A 340 10.34 -11.12 -3.28
N ASP A 341 9.36 -10.55 -2.58
CA ASP A 341 9.56 -9.38 -1.76
C ASP A 341 10.62 -9.63 -0.67
N LYS A 342 11.58 -8.71 -0.57
CA LYS A 342 12.60 -8.67 0.51
C LYS A 342 12.30 -7.58 1.54
N PHE A 343 11.33 -6.71 1.29
CA PHE A 343 10.98 -5.57 2.14
C PHE A 343 9.48 -5.55 2.45
N GLY A 344 9.07 -6.50 3.28
CA GLY A 344 7.73 -6.60 3.87
C GLY A 344 7.69 -7.70 4.92
N PHE A 345 8.12 -7.41 6.16
CA PHE A 345 8.25 -8.32 7.31
C PHE A 345 9.06 -9.62 7.05
N PRO A 346 9.78 -10.17 8.05
CA PRO A 346 10.46 -11.44 7.85
C PRO A 346 9.43 -12.55 7.64
N ASN A 347 9.30 -12.99 6.38
CA ASN A 347 9.26 -14.38 5.97
C ASN A 347 8.69 -15.39 7.00
N THR A 348 7.42 -15.26 7.39
CA THR A 348 6.55 -16.35 7.88
C THR A 348 5.11 -15.84 8.01
N VAL A 349 4.32 -15.85 6.92
CA VAL A 349 2.89 -16.08 7.07
C VAL A 349 2.41 -16.94 5.90
N SER A 350 2.34 -18.24 6.17
CA SER A 350 1.34 -19.11 5.57
C SER A 350 0.00 -18.38 5.65
N ASN A 351 -0.60 -18.00 4.52
CA ASN A 351 -2.01 -17.63 4.53
C ASN A 351 -2.86 -18.91 4.64
N SER A 352 -2.68 -19.58 5.77
CA SER A 352 -3.65 -20.46 6.39
C SER A 352 -4.43 -19.60 7.37
N ASN A 353 -5.36 -18.79 6.88
CA ASN A 353 -6.50 -18.37 7.69
C ASN A 353 -7.50 -19.52 7.76
N GLY A 354 -7.05 -20.58 8.43
CA GLY A 354 -7.90 -21.47 9.17
C GLY A 354 -7.47 -21.36 10.62
N ARG A 355 -8.40 -20.96 11.50
CA ARG A 355 -8.67 -21.56 12.81
C ARG A 355 -9.55 -20.64 13.67
N GLY A 356 -10.51 -21.27 14.35
CA GLY A 356 -11.23 -20.73 15.50
C GLY A 356 -12.72 -20.70 15.28
#